data_AF-A0A7Y3HXV0-F1
#
_entry.id   AF-A0A7Y3HXV0-F1
#
_cell.length_a   1.000
_cell.length_b   1.000
_cell.length_c   1.000
_cell.angle_alpha   90.00
_cell.angle_beta   90.00
_cell.angle_gamma   90.00
#
_symmetry.space_group_name_H-M   'P 1'
#
loop_
_entity.id
_entity.type
_entity.pdbx_description
1 polymer ?
#
loop_
_entity_poly.entity_id
_entity_poly.type
_entity_poly.pdbx_seq_one_letter_code
_entity_poly.pdbx_strand_id
1 'polypeptide(L)'
;MKSAFSKILRLILAIGLLLFGLNKFFSFFPMFEMPPAAANFMESLESTGYVFYVVAVLELIIGFLLLINKWVPFALILLAPISFNILLFHLFLDISDVWVAIVIVVLNTILIYKYWRSYRPLFQSY
;
A
#
# COMPACT_ATOMS: atom_id res chain seq x y z
N MET A 1 -8.78 0.15 21.43
CA MET A 1 -9.23 0.66 20.11
C MET A 1 -10.02 -0.43 19.39
N LYS A 2 -11.35 -0.41 19.52
CA LYS A 2 -12.27 -1.36 18.84
C LYS A 2 -13.44 -0.59 18.22
N SER A 3 -13.17 0.55 17.56
CA SER A 3 -14.24 1.30 16.89
C SER A 3 -14.57 0.66 15.54
N ALA A 4 -15.86 0.56 15.20
CA ALA A 4 -16.32 0.09 13.89
C ALA A 4 -15.63 0.83 12.73
N PHE A 5 -15.40 2.13 12.88
CA PHE A 5 -14.64 2.95 11.93
C PHE A 5 -13.27 2.36 11.58
N SER A 6 -12.38 2.13 12.56
CA SER A 6 -11.05 1.55 12.29
C SER A 6 -11.11 0.18 11.64
N LYS A 7 -12.15 -0.61 11.93
CA LYS A 7 -12.35 -1.92 11.29
C LYS A 7 -12.68 -1.74 9.81
N ILE A 8 -13.55 -0.81 9.46
CA ILE A 8 -13.93 -0.49 8.07
C ILE A 8 -12.70 0.00 7.29
N LEU A 9 -11.97 1.00 7.81
CA LEU A 9 -10.79 1.54 7.12
C LEU A 9 -9.73 0.45 6.87
N ARG A 10 -9.48 -0.39 7.88
CA ARG A 10 -8.55 -1.52 7.74
C ARG A 10 -9.00 -2.51 6.67
N LEU A 11 -10.30 -2.81 6.60
CA LEU A 11 -10.83 -3.74 5.58
C LEU A 11 -10.74 -3.14 4.17
N ILE A 12 -11.05 -1.85 4.00
CA ILE A 12 -10.89 -1.15 2.71
C ILE A 12 -9.43 -1.24 2.26
N LEU A 13 -8.49 -0.89 3.15
CA LEU A 13 -7.06 -0.95 2.87
C LEU A 13 -6.59 -2.38 2.56
N ALA A 14 -7.00 -3.35 3.37
CA ALA A 14 -6.64 -4.77 3.18
C ALA A 14 -7.11 -5.31 1.83
N ILE A 15 -8.38 -5.07 1.48
CA ILE A 15 -8.97 -5.54 0.23
C ILE A 15 -8.29 -4.84 -0.95
N GLY A 16 -8.06 -3.53 -0.88
CA GLY A 16 -7.36 -2.79 -1.93
C GLY A 16 -5.98 -3.36 -2.22
N LEU A 17 -5.16 -3.59 -1.18
CA LEU A 17 -3.82 -4.16 -1.32
C LEU A 17 -3.84 -5.57 -1.92
N LEU A 18 -4.81 -6.40 -1.51
CA LEU A 18 -4.95 -7.75 -2.06
C LEU A 18 -5.33 -7.71 -3.55
N LEU A 19 -6.25 -6.83 -3.93
CA LEU A 19 -6.65 -6.67 -5.33
C LEU A 19 -5.48 -6.15 -6.17
N PHE A 20 -4.82 -5.06 -5.77
CA PHE A 20 -3.69 -4.51 -6.53
C PHE A 20 -2.49 -5.46 -6.57
N GLY A 21 -2.19 -6.15 -5.47
CA GLY A 21 -1.09 -7.13 -5.41
C GLY A 21 -1.35 -8.34 -6.30
N LEU A 22 -2.56 -8.88 -6.31
CA LEU A 22 -2.93 -9.99 -7.20
C LEU A 22 -2.93 -9.52 -8.67
N ASN A 23 -3.32 -8.27 -8.95
CA ASN A 23 -3.44 -7.80 -10.34
C ASN A 23 -2.08 -7.75 -11.04
N LYS A 24 -1.00 -7.53 -10.29
CA LYS A 24 0.37 -7.58 -10.78
C LYS A 24 0.82 -8.98 -11.26
N PHE A 25 0.10 -10.04 -10.90
CA PHE A 25 0.40 -11.41 -11.35
C PHE A 25 -0.58 -11.94 -12.40
N PHE A 26 -1.85 -11.54 -12.31
CA PHE A 26 -2.93 -12.15 -13.09
C PHE A 26 -3.64 -11.18 -14.05
N SER A 27 -3.37 -9.88 -13.96
CA SER A 27 -3.90 -8.84 -14.86
C SER A 27 -5.42 -8.95 -15.09
N PHE A 28 -6.18 -9.09 -14.00
CA PHE A 28 -7.63 -9.33 -14.04
C PHE A 28 -8.48 -8.06 -14.22
N PHE A 29 -7.93 -6.87 -13.98
CA PHE A 29 -8.53 -5.62 -14.42
C PHE A 29 -7.51 -4.72 -15.13
N PRO A 30 -7.96 -3.96 -16.15
CA PRO A 30 -7.09 -3.01 -16.84
C PRO A 30 -6.66 -1.90 -15.90
N MET A 31 -5.37 -1.56 -15.94
CA MET A 31 -4.88 -0.32 -15.36
C MET A 31 -5.26 0.82 -16.32
N PHE A 32 -5.47 2.02 -15.79
CA PHE A 32 -5.69 3.20 -16.62
C PHE A 32 -4.47 3.48 -17.50
N GLU A 33 -4.68 4.18 -18.61
CA GLU A 33 -3.59 4.57 -19.50
C GLU A 33 -2.63 5.50 -18.77
N MET A 34 -1.38 5.03 -18.62
CA MET A 34 -0.31 5.80 -18.03
C MET A 34 0.36 6.72 -19.07
N PRO A 35 0.84 7.90 -18.66
CA PRO A 35 1.76 8.69 -19.49
C PRO A 35 3.00 7.88 -19.90
N PRO A 36 3.67 8.19 -21.04
CA PRO A 36 4.79 7.40 -21.54
C PRO A 36 5.93 7.17 -20.53
N ALA A 37 6.25 8.18 -19.71
CA ALA A 37 7.29 8.05 -18.69
C ALA A 37 6.92 7.05 -17.58
N ALA A 38 5.67 7.05 -17.12
CA ALA A 38 5.15 6.09 -16.16
C ALA A 38 5.10 4.68 -16.75
N ALA A 39 4.60 4.53 -17.98
CA ALA A 39 4.52 3.25 -18.67
C ALA A 39 5.90 2.60 -18.82
N ASN A 40 6.89 3.35 -19.33
CA ASN A 40 8.26 2.85 -19.51
C ASN A 40 8.91 2.43 -18.17
N PHE A 41 8.64 3.19 -17.10
CA PHE A 41 9.14 2.85 -15.76
C PHE A 41 8.53 1.54 -15.27
N MET A 42 7.21 1.39 -15.36
CA MET A 42 6.50 0.19 -14.93
C MET A 42 6.92 -1.05 -15.74
N GLU A 43 7.05 -0.93 -17.06
CA GLU A 43 7.55 -1.99 -17.93
C GLU A 43 8.98 -2.42 -17.53
N SER A 44 9.84 -1.47 -17.19
CA SER A 44 11.20 -1.77 -16.70
C SER A 44 11.18 -2.53 -15.36
N LEU A 45 10.29 -2.15 -14.43
CA LEU A 45 10.16 -2.87 -13.16
C LEU A 45 9.61 -4.29 -13.34
N GLU A 46 8.67 -4.47 -14.26
CA GLU A 46 8.06 -5.77 -14.56
C GLU A 46 9.06 -6.70 -15.25
N SER A 47 9.69 -6.24 -16.34
CA SER A 47 10.65 -7.01 -17.14
C SER A 47 11.92 -7.43 -16.37
N THR A 48 12.33 -6.65 -15.38
CA THR A 48 13.46 -7.01 -14.51
C THR A 48 13.13 -8.10 -13.49
N GLY A 49 11.85 -8.38 -13.25
CA GLY A 49 11.41 -9.47 -12.37
C GLY A 49 11.66 -9.25 -10.87
N TYR A 50 12.11 -8.06 -10.46
CA TYR A 50 12.48 -7.76 -9.08
C TYR A 50 11.47 -6.87 -8.37
N VAL A 51 11.60 -5.54 -8.51
CA VAL A 51 10.86 -4.58 -7.68
C VAL A 51 9.36 -4.73 -7.83
N PHE A 52 8.86 -4.91 -9.06
CA PHE A 52 7.43 -5.04 -9.33
C PHE A 52 6.79 -6.21 -8.56
N TYR A 53 7.39 -7.39 -8.63
CA TYR A 53 6.89 -8.58 -7.96
C TYR A 53 7.17 -8.59 -6.45
N VAL A 54 8.29 -8.01 -6.00
CA VAL A 54 8.56 -7.88 -4.56
C VAL A 54 7.53 -6.97 -3.89
N VAL A 55 7.19 -5.83 -4.51
CA VAL A 55 6.12 -4.95 -4.02
C VAL A 55 4.78 -5.68 -4.04
N ALA A 56 4.47 -6.43 -5.11
CA ALA A 56 3.25 -7.24 -5.18
C ALA A 56 3.14 -8.23 -4.01
N VAL A 57 4.19 -8.98 -3.72
CA VAL A 57 4.22 -9.93 -2.59
C VAL A 57 4.05 -9.21 -1.24
N LEU A 58 4.71 -8.06 -1.05
CA LEU A 58 4.57 -7.28 0.18
C LEU A 58 3.13 -6.76 0.35
N GLU A 59 2.51 -6.24 -0.71
CA GLU A 59 1.10 -5.83 -0.71
C GLU A 59 0.18 -7.00 -0.32
N LEU A 60 0.42 -8.19 -0.84
CA LEU A 60 -0.36 -9.39 -0.50
C LEU A 60 -0.18 -9.80 0.97
N ILE A 61 1.05 -9.82 1.47
CA ILE A 61 1.34 -10.16 2.87
C ILE A 61 0.70 -9.13 3.81
N ILE A 62 0.89 -7.84 3.55
CA ILE A 62 0.30 -6.76 4.34
C ILE A 62 -1.23 -6.83 4.29
N GLY A 63 -1.80 -6.92 3.09
CA GLY A 63 -3.25 -7.01 2.89
C GLY A 63 -3.84 -8.21 3.62
N PHE A 64 -3.19 -9.37 3.57
CA PHE A 64 -3.61 -10.56 4.29
C PHE A 64 -3.55 -10.38 5.82
N LEU A 65 -2.43 -9.88 6.36
CA LEU A 65 -2.29 -9.58 7.80
C LEU A 65 -3.35 -8.59 8.29
N LEU A 66 -3.59 -7.53 7.50
CA LEU A 66 -4.63 -6.55 7.76
C LEU A 66 -6.03 -7.14 7.62
N LEU A 67 -6.27 -8.14 6.78
CA LEU A 67 -7.57 -8.80 6.67
C LEU A 67 -7.87 -9.65 7.92
N ILE A 68 -6.95 -10.55 8.29
CA ILE A 68 -7.11 -11.47 9.43
C ILE A 68 -6.90 -10.82 10.80
N ASN A 69 -6.63 -9.52 10.84
CA ASN A 69 -6.41 -8.75 12.08
C ASN A 69 -5.18 -9.20 12.87
N LYS A 70 -4.12 -9.64 12.18
CA LYS A 70 -2.88 -10.13 12.79
C LYS A 70 -1.76 -9.14 12.57
N TRP A 71 -1.01 -8.84 13.64
CA TRP A 71 0.14 -7.92 13.60
C TRP A 71 -0.14 -6.56 12.92
N VAL A 72 -1.35 -6.03 13.10
CA VAL A 72 -1.82 -4.81 12.43
C VAL A 72 -0.84 -3.63 12.56
N PRO A 73 -0.28 -3.30 13.74
CA PRO A 73 0.67 -2.19 13.83
C PRO A 73 1.91 -2.40 12.96
N PHE A 74 2.44 -3.62 12.91
CA PHE A 74 3.57 -3.98 12.07
C PHE A 74 3.24 -3.87 10.59
N ALA A 75 2.10 -4.42 10.15
CA ALA A 75 1.66 -4.37 8.77
C ALA A 75 1.50 -2.93 8.25
N LEU A 76 0.99 -2.02 9.07
CA LEU A 76 0.84 -0.59 8.73
C LEU A 76 2.19 0.13 8.59
N ILE A 77 3.14 -0.14 9.48
CA ILE A 77 4.50 0.42 9.35
C ILE A 77 5.21 -0.16 8.13
N LEU A 78 5.08 -1.47 7.87
CA LEU A 78 5.65 -2.10 6.68
C LEU A 78 5.07 -1.50 5.39
N LEU A 79 3.78 -1.13 5.40
CA LEU A 79 3.13 -0.44 4.30
C LEU A 79 3.59 1.01 4.13
N ALA A 80 4.04 1.69 5.18
CA ALA A 80 4.37 3.12 5.13
C ALA A 80 5.33 3.51 3.98
N PRO A 81 6.52 2.91 3.83
CA PRO A 81 7.42 3.25 2.72
C PRO A 81 6.84 2.88 1.35
N ILE A 82 6.05 1.79 1.27
CA ILE A 82 5.43 1.34 0.02
C ILE A 82 4.35 2.34 -0.41
N SER A 83 3.43 2.69 0.49
CA SER A 83 2.39 3.69 0.22
C SER A 83 2.96 5.06 -0.13
N PHE A 84 4.07 5.44 0.50
CA PHE A 84 4.75 6.69 0.19
C PHE A 84 5.37 6.63 -1.22
N ASN A 85 6.02 5.52 -1.59
CA ASN A 85 6.56 5.35 -2.93
C ASN A 85 5.47 5.35 -4.00
N ILE A 86 4.31 4.72 -3.76
CA ILE A 86 3.15 4.78 -4.66
C ILE A 86 2.71 6.24 -4.86
N LEU A 87 2.63 7.04 -3.79
CA LEU A 87 2.31 8.46 -3.89
C LEU A 87 3.34 9.23 -4.72
N LEU A 88 4.64 8.99 -4.51
CA LEU A 88 5.68 9.65 -5.30
C LEU A 88 5.60 9.25 -6.78
N PHE A 89 5.40 7.98 -7.09
CA PHE A 89 5.22 7.52 -8.46
C PHE A 89 4.10 8.31 -9.16
N HIS A 90 2.93 8.42 -8.55
CA HIS A 90 1.83 9.20 -9.14
C HIS A 90 2.12 10.70 -9.20
N LEU A 91 2.73 11.29 -8.16
CA LEU A 91 3.05 12.73 -8.16
C LEU A 91 4.04 13.11 -9.27
N PHE A 92 4.97 12.22 -9.62
CA PHE A 92 6.04 12.53 -10.59
C PHE A 92 5.80 11.96 -12.00
N LEU A 93 5.14 10.81 -12.13
CA LEU A 93 5.04 10.08 -13.40
C LEU A 93 3.60 9.89 -13.88
N ASP A 94 2.62 9.81 -12.97
CA ASP A 94 1.22 9.48 -13.30
C ASP A 94 0.22 10.26 -12.44
N ILE A 95 0.19 11.58 -12.65
CA ILE A 95 -0.64 12.51 -11.85
C ILE A 95 -2.14 12.31 -12.07
N SER A 96 -2.52 11.76 -13.23
CA SER A 96 -3.89 11.43 -13.61
C SER A 96 -4.58 10.55 -12.56
N ASP A 97 -3.86 9.55 -12.04
CA ASP A 97 -4.39 8.55 -11.12
C ASP A 97 -3.93 8.72 -9.67
N VAL A 98 -3.45 9.91 -9.31
CA VAL A 98 -2.92 10.22 -7.96
C VAL A 98 -3.93 9.98 -6.84
N TRP A 99 -5.23 10.02 -7.13
CA TRP A 99 -6.29 9.82 -6.15
C TRP A 99 -6.21 8.47 -5.45
N VAL A 100 -5.85 7.40 -6.17
CA VAL A 100 -5.70 6.06 -5.58
C VAL A 100 -4.58 6.05 -4.54
N ALA A 101 -3.44 6.67 -4.87
CA ALA A 101 -2.31 6.79 -3.95
C ALA A 101 -2.64 7.62 -2.71
N ILE A 102 -3.35 8.74 -2.89
CA ILE A 102 -3.80 9.60 -1.79
C ILE A 102 -4.69 8.80 -0.83
N VAL A 103 -5.65 8.03 -1.34
CA VAL A 103 -6.52 7.19 -0.49
C VAL A 103 -5.69 6.18 0.31
N ILE A 104 -4.74 5.49 -0.31
CA ILE A 104 -3.90 4.49 0.38
C ILE A 104 -3.07 5.15 1.49
N VAL A 105 -2.37 6.25 1.18
CA VAL A 105 -1.54 6.97 2.17
C VAL A 105 -2.40 7.50 3.30
N VAL A 106 -3.52 8.16 3.01
CA VAL A 106 -4.41 8.73 4.04
C VAL A 106 -4.97 7.63 4.94
N LEU A 107 -5.45 6.51 4.39
CA LEU A 107 -5.93 5.38 5.18
C LEU A 107 -4.83 4.79 6.06
N ASN A 108 -3.64 4.61 5.50
CA ASN A 108 -2.50 4.09 6.24
C ASN A 108 -2.10 5.03 7.39
N THR A 109 -1.96 6.34 7.12
CA THR A 109 -1.62 7.36 8.13
C THR A 109 -2.68 7.44 9.23
N ILE A 110 -3.98 7.44 8.90
CA ILE A 110 -5.05 7.44 9.89
C ILE A 110 -4.96 6.20 10.79
N LEU A 111 -4.72 5.02 10.21
CA LEU A 111 -4.60 3.79 10.98
C LEU A 111 -3.33 3.80 11.85
N ILE A 112 -2.17 4.22 11.33
CA ILE A 112 -0.94 4.40 12.10
C ILE A 112 -1.17 5.34 13.28
N TYR A 113 -1.80 6.49 13.05
CA TYR A 113 -2.12 7.45 14.11
C TYR A 113 -3.01 6.80 15.19
N LYS A 114 -4.01 6.02 14.78
CA LYS A 114 -4.83 5.29 15.74
C LYS A 114 -3.99 4.28 16.54
N TYR A 115 -3.10 3.53 15.90
CA TYR A 115 -2.21 2.56 16.56
C TYR A 115 -0.95 3.20 17.19
N TRP A 116 -0.87 4.53 17.30
CA TRP A 116 0.32 5.25 17.75
C TRP A 116 0.90 4.77 19.08
N ARG A 117 0.04 4.38 20.03
CA ARG A 117 0.47 3.85 21.33
C ARG A 117 1.34 2.59 21.19
N SER A 118 1.08 1.76 20.17
CA SER A 118 1.87 0.55 19.89
C SER A 118 3.26 0.86 19.33
N TYR A 119 3.49 2.06 18.79
CA TYR A 119 4.77 2.46 18.20
C TYR A 119 5.68 3.21 19.18
N ARG A 120 5.15 3.65 20.33
CA ARG A 120 5.93 4.37 21.35
C ARG A 120 7.27 3.71 21.70
N PRO A 121 7.37 2.38 21.87
CA PRO A 121 8.66 1.74 22.19
C PRO A 121 9.72 1.88 21.10
N LEU A 122 9.35 2.15 19.84
CA LEU A 122 10.30 2.36 18.74
C LEU A 122 11.06 3.69 18.83
N PHE A 123 10.60 4.62 19.68
CA PHE A 123 11.13 5.98 19.78
C PHE A 123 11.68 6.30 21.18
N GLN A 124 11.88 5.28 22.02
CA GLN A 124 12.50 5.45 23.33
C GLN A 124 14.01 5.32 23.19
N SER A 125 14.75 6.29 23.72
CA SER A 125 16.20 6.18 23.94
C SER A 125 16.42 5.30 25.18
N TYR A 126 17.24 4.26 25.03
CA TYR A 126 17.74 3.46 26.15
C TYR A 126 18.89 4.17 26.86
#